data_AF-A0A957HVA2-F1
#
_entry.id   AF-A0A957HVA2-F1
#
_cell.length_a   1.000
_cell.length_b   1.000
_cell.length_c   1.000
_cell.angle_alpha   90.00
_cell.angle_beta   90.00
_cell.angle_gamma   90.00
#
_symmetry.space_group_name_H-M   'P 1'
#
loop_
_entity.id
_entity.type
_entity.pdbx_description
1 polymer ?
#
loop_
_entity_poly.entity_id
_entity_poly.type
_entity_poly.pdbx_seq_one_letter_code
_entity_poly.pdbx_strand_id
1 'polypeptide(L)'
;YDVAVEETQGMLTDHYDPRAKVLRLSPQVYGTPSIAAVGVAAHEMGHALQDSHGYFPLKIRSALVPAAQFGNTLAPWLFFGGLLLNFTQLAWVGVIMFAAAVLFTLVTLPVEFDASTRAKKLLVSDGILIGDEIKGVNQVLDAAALTYVAAAVAAIGQLLFFIFRLNGRD
;
A
#
# COMPACT_ATOMS: atom_id res chain seq x y z
N TYR A 1 14.44 20.55 7.84
CA TYR A 1 13.07 20.30 7.33
C TYR A 1 13.25 20.23 5.84
N ASP A 2 13.26 19.02 5.27
CA ASP A 2 13.86 18.75 3.95
C ASP A 2 13.02 17.76 3.14
N VAL A 3 11.71 17.98 3.06
CA VAL A 3 10.87 17.24 2.10
C VAL A 3 10.47 18.19 0.98
N ALA A 4 10.99 17.93 -0.22
CA ALA A 4 10.57 18.68 -1.40
C ALA A 4 9.19 18.18 -1.85
N VAL A 5 8.41 19.05 -2.50
CA VAL A 5 7.13 18.68 -3.13
C VAL A 5 7.28 18.88 -4.63
N GLU A 6 6.97 17.85 -5.41
CA GLU A 6 7.00 17.92 -6.87
C GLU A 6 5.77 17.28 -7.50
N GLU A 7 5.42 17.75 -8.69
CA GLU A 7 4.38 17.16 -9.50
C GLU A 7 4.96 15.98 -10.30
N THR A 8 4.27 14.84 -10.28
CA THR A 8 4.58 13.66 -11.10
C THR A 8 3.61 13.55 -12.27
N GLN A 9 4.00 12.83 -13.33
CA GLN A 9 3.11 12.51 -14.43
C GLN A 9 2.16 11.35 -14.08
N GLY A 10 1.01 11.28 -14.74
CA GLY A 10 0.03 10.20 -14.59
C GLY A 10 -1.09 10.49 -13.59
N MET A 11 -1.87 9.46 -13.28
CA MET A 11 -2.98 9.51 -12.30
C MET A 11 -2.69 8.53 -11.17
N LEU A 12 -3.07 8.87 -9.94
CA LEU A 12 -2.87 8.02 -8.75
C LEU A 12 -1.40 7.61 -8.56
N THR A 13 -0.49 8.52 -8.89
CA THR A 13 0.96 8.35 -8.77
C THR A 13 1.51 9.03 -7.52
N ASP A 14 0.63 9.48 -6.64
CA ASP A 14 0.94 10.15 -5.37
C ASP A 14 1.72 9.21 -4.45
N HIS A 15 2.90 9.63 -4.02
CA HIS A 15 3.69 8.90 -3.04
C HIS A 15 4.78 9.75 -2.39
N TYR A 16 5.09 9.46 -1.13
CA TYR A 16 6.33 9.86 -0.50
C TYR A 16 7.50 8.92 -0.85
N ASP A 17 8.62 9.50 -1.28
CA ASP A 17 9.89 8.78 -1.50
C ASP A 17 10.86 9.02 -0.34
N PRO A 18 11.10 8.02 0.52
CA PRO A 18 11.99 8.15 1.68
C PRO A 18 13.47 8.26 1.31
N ARG A 19 13.86 7.86 0.08
CA ARG A 19 15.26 7.92 -0.39
C ARG A 19 15.60 9.31 -0.88
N ALA A 20 14.71 9.89 -1.69
CA ALA A 20 14.87 11.23 -2.23
C ALA A 20 14.40 12.31 -1.25
N LYS A 21 13.61 11.93 -0.22
CA LYS A 21 12.89 12.86 0.67
C LYS A 21 12.02 13.81 -0.14
N VAL A 22 11.22 13.24 -1.05
CA VAL A 22 10.33 14.01 -1.93
C VAL A 22 8.92 13.46 -1.82
N LEU A 23 7.95 14.37 -1.74
CA LEU A 23 6.54 14.09 -1.81
C LEU A 23 6.08 14.36 -3.25
N ARG A 24 5.78 13.30 -3.98
CA ARG A 24 5.35 13.37 -5.38
C ARG A 24 3.84 13.34 -5.43
N LEU A 25 3.24 14.32 -6.09
CA LEU A 25 1.79 14.42 -6.23
C LEU A 25 1.40 14.37 -7.70
N SER A 26 0.36 13.61 -8.02
CA SER A 26 -0.24 13.61 -9.35
C SER A 26 -0.85 14.98 -9.66
N PRO A 27 -1.05 15.35 -10.94
CA PRO A 27 -1.56 16.67 -11.31
C PRO A 27 -2.92 16.98 -10.67
N GLN A 28 -3.72 15.93 -10.44
CA GLN A 28 -5.04 15.99 -9.81
C GLN A 28 -4.98 16.35 -8.33
N VAL A 29 -3.90 15.99 -7.65
CA VAL A 29 -3.69 16.31 -6.23
C VAL A 29 -2.88 17.59 -6.07
N TYR A 30 -1.84 17.78 -6.89
CA TYR A 30 -0.97 18.96 -6.84
C TYR A 30 -1.71 20.26 -7.20
N GLY A 31 -2.55 20.22 -8.23
CA GLY A 31 -3.18 21.41 -8.81
C GLY A 31 -4.63 21.67 -8.43
N THR A 32 -5.30 20.75 -7.72
CA THR A 32 -6.74 20.85 -7.47
C THR A 32 -7.06 21.17 -6.00
N PRO A 33 -7.73 22.30 -5.70
CA PRO A 33 -8.18 22.61 -4.34
C PRO A 33 -9.44 21.81 -4.00
N SER A 34 -9.28 20.55 -3.62
CA SER A 34 -10.38 19.67 -3.21
C SER A 34 -10.09 18.93 -1.91
N ILE A 35 -11.15 18.54 -1.18
CA ILE A 35 -11.07 17.73 0.05
C ILE A 35 -10.29 16.43 -0.20
N ALA A 36 -10.50 15.80 -1.35
CA ALA A 36 -9.79 14.57 -1.71
C ALA A 36 -8.30 14.82 -1.94
N ALA A 37 -7.94 15.87 -2.68
CA ALA A 37 -6.54 16.25 -2.93
C ALA A 37 -5.80 16.58 -1.62
N VAL A 38 -6.42 17.38 -0.75
CA VAL A 38 -5.84 17.70 0.57
C VAL A 38 -5.68 16.43 1.42
N GLY A 39 -6.67 15.53 1.40
CA GLY A 39 -6.59 14.24 2.08
C GLY A 39 -5.41 13.39 1.59
N VAL A 40 -5.26 13.21 0.28
CA VAL A 40 -4.17 12.43 -0.32
C VAL A 40 -2.81 13.06 -0.02
N ALA A 41 -2.66 14.37 -0.21
CA ALA A 41 -1.41 15.06 0.10
C ALA A 41 -1.03 14.93 1.59
N ALA A 42 -2.01 15.01 2.49
CA ALA A 42 -1.78 14.79 3.92
C ALA A 42 -1.45 13.34 4.26
N HIS A 43 -2.01 12.36 3.56
CA HIS A 43 -1.64 10.95 3.70
C HIS A 43 -0.16 10.73 3.37
N GLU A 44 0.31 11.32 2.26
CA GLU A 44 1.72 11.27 1.88
C GLU A 44 2.63 12.01 2.87
N MET A 45 2.17 13.13 3.44
CA MET A 45 2.86 13.75 4.57
C MET A 45 2.88 12.84 5.81
N GLY A 46 1.86 12.02 6.01
CA GLY A 46 1.82 10.97 7.03
C GLY A 46 2.98 9.98 6.87
N HIS A 47 3.28 9.54 5.64
CA HIS A 47 4.45 8.71 5.35
C HIS A 47 5.78 9.46 5.59
N ALA A 48 5.86 10.74 5.22
CA ALA A 48 7.03 11.56 5.54
C ALA A 48 7.27 11.68 7.06
N LEU A 49 6.21 11.81 7.85
CA LEU A 49 6.29 11.85 9.31
C LEU A 49 6.67 10.50 9.91
N GLN A 50 6.17 9.39 9.35
CA GLN A 50 6.59 8.05 9.75
C GLN A 50 8.08 7.85 9.53
N ASP A 51 8.59 8.25 8.36
CA ASP A 51 10.00 8.15 8.03
C ASP A 51 10.87 9.02 8.93
N SER A 52 10.47 10.28 9.14
CA SER A 52 11.13 11.21 10.06
C SER A 52 11.24 10.67 11.49
N HIS A 53 10.18 10.02 11.99
CA HIS A 53 10.18 9.39 13.32
C HIS A 53 10.81 7.99 13.35
N GLY A 54 11.30 7.49 12.22
CA GLY A 54 11.89 6.15 12.13
C GLY A 54 10.89 5.02 12.42
N TYR A 55 9.61 5.21 12.08
CA TYR A 55 8.52 4.26 12.31
C TYR A 55 8.89 2.87 11.79
N PHE A 56 9.07 1.92 12.70
CA PHE A 56 9.65 0.62 12.39
C PHE A 56 8.89 -0.19 11.32
N PRO A 57 7.53 -0.25 11.33
CA PRO A 57 6.79 -0.93 10.27
C PRO A 57 7.04 -0.38 8.85
N LEU A 58 7.27 0.93 8.71
CA LEU A 58 7.60 1.54 7.41
C LEU A 58 8.96 1.03 6.88
N LYS A 59 9.93 0.78 7.77
CA LYS A 59 11.23 0.20 7.40
C LYS A 59 11.08 -1.23 6.90
N ILE A 60 10.25 -2.04 7.56
CA ILE A 60 9.96 -3.42 7.12
C ILE A 60 9.28 -3.39 5.75
N ARG A 61 8.23 -2.60 5.57
CA ARG A 61 7.56 -2.42 4.28
C ARG A 61 8.58 -2.11 3.19
N SER A 62 9.43 -1.11 3.39
CA SER A 62 10.43 -0.67 2.41
C SER A 62 11.42 -1.77 2.02
N ALA A 63 11.83 -2.62 2.97
CA ALA A 63 12.74 -3.73 2.72
C ALA A 63 12.08 -4.88 1.93
N LEU A 64 10.77 -5.06 2.07
CA LEU A 64 10.02 -6.15 1.45
C LEU A 64 9.50 -5.84 0.03
N VAL A 65 9.53 -4.58 -0.41
CA VAL A 65 9.04 -4.17 -1.75
C VAL A 65 9.57 -5.04 -2.90
N PRO A 66 10.89 -5.32 -3.01
CA PRO A 66 11.39 -6.14 -4.11
C PRO A 66 10.82 -7.56 -4.08
N ALA A 67 10.76 -8.17 -2.90
CA ALA A 67 10.22 -9.52 -2.72
C ALA A 67 8.71 -9.58 -3.09
N ALA A 68 7.96 -8.54 -2.74
CA ALA A 68 6.55 -8.42 -3.09
C ALA A 68 6.33 -8.29 -4.61
N GLN A 69 7.16 -7.51 -5.30
CA GLN A 69 7.11 -7.38 -6.76
C GLN A 69 7.35 -8.72 -7.45
N PHE A 70 8.40 -9.45 -7.05
CA PHE A 70 8.69 -10.77 -7.58
C PHE A 70 7.57 -11.78 -7.28
N GLY A 71 7.07 -11.79 -6.04
CA GLY A 71 5.97 -12.67 -5.63
C GLY A 71 4.70 -12.43 -6.44
N ASN A 72 4.26 -11.19 -6.60
CA ASN A 72 3.02 -10.88 -7.30
C ASN A 72 3.09 -11.20 -8.81
N THR A 73 4.25 -11.02 -9.44
CA THR A 73 4.43 -11.29 -10.87
C THR A 73 4.72 -12.75 -11.18
N LEU A 74 5.66 -13.39 -10.47
CA LEU A 74 6.13 -14.75 -10.82
C LEU A 74 5.32 -15.87 -10.17
N ALA A 75 4.77 -15.65 -8.98
CA ALA A 75 4.09 -16.74 -8.25
C ALA A 75 2.93 -17.39 -9.03
N PRO A 76 2.05 -16.63 -9.73
CA PRO A 76 0.99 -17.24 -10.53
C PRO A 76 1.56 -18.12 -11.66
N TRP A 77 2.63 -17.68 -12.33
CA TRP A 77 3.26 -18.45 -13.41
C TRP A 77 3.89 -19.74 -12.90
N LEU A 78 4.55 -19.71 -11.74
CA LEU A 78 5.11 -20.92 -11.13
C LEU A 78 4.00 -21.86 -10.66
N PHE A 79 2.94 -21.32 -10.06
CA PHE A 79 1.78 -22.10 -9.63
C PHE A 79 1.12 -22.80 -10.81
N PHE A 80 0.63 -22.05 -11.79
CA PHE A 80 -0.05 -22.61 -12.96
C PHE A 80 0.87 -23.42 -13.85
N GLY A 81 2.13 -23.01 -14.02
CA GLY A 81 3.14 -23.77 -14.76
C GLY A 81 3.43 -25.12 -14.12
N GLY A 82 3.56 -25.16 -12.79
CA GLY A 82 3.68 -26.42 -12.04
C GLY A 82 2.47 -27.32 -12.22
N LEU A 83 1.25 -26.76 -12.23
CA LEU A 83 0.03 -27.52 -12.50
C LEU A 83 -0.02 -28.08 -13.93
N LEU A 84 0.33 -27.28 -14.94
CA LEU A 84 0.29 -27.68 -16.35
C LEU A 84 1.34 -28.77 -16.67
N LEU A 85 2.51 -28.68 -16.04
CA LEU A 85 3.60 -29.63 -16.23
C LEU A 85 3.49 -30.87 -15.31
N ASN A 86 2.42 -30.97 -14.50
CA ASN A 86 2.28 -31.96 -13.43
C ASN A 86 3.49 -32.01 -12.47
N PHE A 87 4.14 -30.87 -12.27
CA PHE A 87 5.28 -30.72 -11.37
C PHE A 87 4.84 -30.01 -10.08
N THR A 88 4.28 -30.79 -9.14
CA THR A 88 3.67 -30.26 -7.90
C THR A 88 4.63 -29.43 -7.05
N GLN A 89 5.92 -29.81 -6.99
CA GLN A 89 6.94 -29.06 -6.25
C GLN A 89 7.12 -27.64 -6.81
N LEU A 90 7.06 -27.46 -8.13
CA LEU A 90 7.13 -26.14 -8.76
C LEU A 90 5.89 -25.29 -8.40
N ALA A 91 4.72 -25.92 -8.33
CA ALA A 91 3.51 -25.22 -7.92
C ALA A 91 3.60 -24.75 -6.45
N TRP A 92 4.17 -25.56 -5.55
CA TRP A 92 4.44 -25.17 -4.16
C TRP A 92 5.44 -24.01 -4.04
N VAL A 93 6.47 -23.95 -4.88
CA VAL A 93 7.36 -22.76 -4.95
C VAL A 93 6.53 -21.51 -5.28
N GLY A 94 5.60 -21.61 -6.23
CA GLY A 94 4.64 -20.54 -6.53
C GLY A 94 3.82 -20.13 -5.29
N VAL A 95 3.28 -21.09 -4.54
CA VAL A 95 2.52 -20.79 -3.31
C VAL A 95 3.36 -20.08 -2.27
N ILE A 96 4.59 -20.53 -2.02
CA ILE A 96 5.50 -19.91 -1.05
C ILE A 96 5.83 -18.47 -1.46
N MET A 97 6.10 -18.24 -2.74
CA MET A 97 6.34 -16.89 -3.27
C MET A 97 5.10 -15.99 -3.14
N PHE A 98 3.91 -16.52 -3.40
CA PHE A 98 2.67 -15.77 -3.21
C PHE A 98 2.42 -15.46 -1.74
N ALA A 99 2.71 -16.40 -0.83
CA ALA A 99 2.59 -16.18 0.61
C ALA A 99 3.48 -15.05 1.11
N ALA A 100 4.69 -14.90 0.55
CA ALA A 100 5.56 -13.76 0.84
C ALA A 100 4.94 -12.42 0.37
N ALA A 101 4.27 -12.40 -0.79
CA ALA A 101 3.54 -11.22 -1.25
C ALA A 101 2.33 -10.89 -0.37
N VAL A 102 1.58 -11.91 0.10
CA VAL A 102 0.47 -11.72 1.06
C VAL A 102 1.00 -11.14 2.37
N LEU A 103 2.11 -11.67 2.89
CA LEU A 103 2.74 -11.14 4.10
C LEU A 103 3.11 -9.67 3.95
N PHE A 104 3.64 -9.27 2.79
CA PHE A 104 3.91 -7.86 2.49
C PHE A 104 2.66 -6.99 2.57
N THR A 105 1.55 -7.42 1.98
CA THR A 105 0.27 -6.71 2.06
C THR A 105 -0.18 -6.53 3.51
N LEU A 106 -0.04 -7.57 4.35
CA LEU A 106 -0.41 -7.52 5.76
C LEU A 106 0.50 -6.60 6.59
N VAL A 107 1.80 -6.61 6.33
CA VAL A 107 2.75 -5.72 7.02
C VAL A 107 2.55 -4.25 6.59
N THR A 108 2.07 -4.02 5.38
CA THR A 108 1.81 -2.68 4.84
C THR A 108 0.55 -2.06 5.47
N LEU A 109 -0.47 -2.86 5.83
CA LEU A 109 -1.72 -2.35 6.40
C LEU A 109 -1.52 -1.42 7.61
N PRO A 110 -0.77 -1.78 8.68
CA PRO A 110 -0.51 -0.87 9.79
C PRO A 110 0.16 0.45 9.39
N VAL A 111 1.03 0.42 8.37
CA VAL A 111 1.70 1.62 7.85
C VAL A 111 0.69 2.57 7.23
N GLU A 112 -0.22 2.08 6.41
CA GLU A 112 -1.24 2.90 5.76
C GLU A 112 -2.23 3.48 6.78
N PHE A 113 -2.68 2.68 7.77
CA PHE A 113 -3.56 3.19 8.82
C PHE A 113 -2.90 4.26 9.69
N ASP A 114 -1.64 4.08 10.09
CA ASP A 114 -0.91 5.06 10.88
C ASP A 114 -0.65 6.35 10.08
N ALA A 115 -0.36 6.25 8.77
CA ALA A 115 -0.21 7.41 7.89
C ALA A 115 -1.52 8.22 7.78
N SER A 116 -2.64 7.55 7.50
CA SER A 116 -3.97 8.18 7.49
C SER A 116 -4.34 8.80 8.85
N THR A 117 -3.99 8.14 9.96
CA THR A 117 -4.22 8.69 11.31
C THR A 117 -3.44 9.98 11.55
N ARG A 118 -2.18 10.02 11.12
CA ARG A 118 -1.34 11.24 11.20
C ARG A 118 -1.87 12.33 10.30
N ALA A 119 -2.29 12.00 9.08
CA ALA A 119 -2.87 12.94 8.12
C ALA A 119 -4.09 13.66 8.70
N LYS A 120 -5.05 12.90 9.25
CA LYS A 120 -6.24 13.44 9.92
C LYS A 120 -5.88 14.39 11.06
N LYS A 121 -4.92 13.98 11.90
CA LYS A 121 -4.47 14.79 13.03
C LYS A 121 -3.83 16.11 12.57
N LEU A 122 -2.95 16.05 11.57
CA LEU A 122 -2.25 17.19 11.01
C LEU A 122 -3.21 18.22 10.40
N LEU A 123 -4.16 17.74 9.59
CA LEU A 123 -5.15 18.58 8.93
C LEU A 123 -6.04 19.35 9.92
N VAL A 124 -6.35 18.74 11.06
CA VAL A 124 -7.13 19.37 12.13
C VAL A 124 -6.26 20.28 13.00
N SER A 125 -5.04 19.86 13.37
CA SER A 125 -4.17 20.65 14.25
C SER A 125 -3.69 21.94 13.61
N ASP A 126 -3.48 21.93 12.30
CA ASP A 126 -2.94 23.05 11.54
C ASP A 126 -4.05 24.00 11.04
N GLY A 127 -5.32 23.69 11.37
CA GLY A 127 -6.48 24.49 10.97
C GLY A 127 -6.75 24.50 9.48
N ILE A 128 -6.23 23.51 8.73
CA ILE A 128 -6.40 23.39 7.28
C ILE A 128 -7.85 23.04 6.93
N LEU A 129 -8.52 22.26 7.77
CA LEU A 129 -9.92 21.88 7.58
C LEU A 129 -10.81 22.50 8.66
N ILE A 130 -11.99 22.96 8.26
CA ILE A 130 -12.99 23.53 9.17
C ILE A 130 -14.35 22.84 9.03
N GLY A 131 -15.05 22.66 10.15
CA GLY A 131 -16.42 22.17 10.19
C GLY A 131 -16.62 20.85 9.43
N ASP A 132 -17.47 20.89 8.41
CA ASP A 132 -17.87 19.71 7.62
C ASP A 132 -16.75 19.13 6.74
N GLU A 133 -15.69 19.88 6.45
CA GLU A 133 -14.55 19.41 5.65
C GLU A 133 -13.79 18.27 6.36
N ILE A 134 -13.76 18.29 7.70
CA ILE A 134 -13.16 17.24 8.54
C ILE A 134 -13.87 15.90 8.28
N LYS A 135 -15.20 15.92 8.17
CA LYS A 135 -16.00 14.74 7.89
C LYS A 135 -15.70 14.21 6.48
N GLY A 136 -15.59 15.10 5.50
CA GLY A 136 -15.25 14.76 4.12
C GLY A 136 -13.87 14.09 4.00
N VAL A 137 -12.83 14.68 4.60
CA VAL A 137 -11.48 14.08 4.60
C VAL A 137 -11.46 12.73 5.31
N ASN A 138 -12.15 12.60 6.45
CA ASN A 138 -12.23 11.32 7.14
C ASN A 138 -12.82 10.23 6.24
N GLN A 139 -13.91 10.53 5.54
CA GLN A 139 -14.51 9.60 4.58
C GLN A 139 -13.57 9.22 3.46
N VAL A 140 -12.82 10.17 2.89
CA VAL A 140 -11.84 9.89 1.82
C VAL A 140 -10.73 8.98 2.33
N LEU A 141 -10.13 9.31 3.48
CA LEU A 141 -9.02 8.53 4.05
C LEU A 141 -9.48 7.15 4.54
N ASP A 142 -10.68 7.04 5.11
CA ASP A 142 -11.26 5.76 5.51
C ASP A 142 -11.58 4.89 4.28
N ALA A 143 -12.12 5.48 3.21
CA ALA A 143 -12.35 4.77 1.97
C ALA A 143 -11.03 4.27 1.35
N ALA A 144 -9.98 5.09 1.35
CA ALA A 144 -8.65 4.69 0.90
C ALA A 144 -8.12 3.52 1.73
N ALA A 145 -8.23 3.60 3.06
CA ALA A 145 -7.81 2.53 3.97
C ALA A 145 -8.56 1.20 3.72
N LEU A 146 -9.87 1.26 3.43
CA LEU A 146 -10.67 0.09 3.07
C LEU A 146 -10.18 -0.60 1.78
N THR A 147 -9.59 0.13 0.83
CA THR A 147 -9.04 -0.49 -0.39
C THR A 147 -7.85 -1.40 -0.07
N TYR A 148 -6.99 -1.01 0.88
CA TYR A 148 -5.91 -1.86 1.37
C TYR A 148 -6.44 -3.11 2.09
N VAL A 149 -7.51 -2.96 2.90
CA VAL A 149 -8.15 -4.09 3.57
C VAL A 149 -8.73 -5.07 2.55
N ALA A 150 -9.42 -4.56 1.54
CA ALA A 150 -9.98 -5.38 0.47
C ALA A 150 -8.87 -6.14 -0.29
N ALA A 151 -7.75 -5.48 -0.60
CA ALA A 151 -6.60 -6.11 -1.22
C ALA A 151 -6.00 -7.22 -0.35
N ALA A 152 -5.90 -7.01 0.96
CA ALA A 152 -5.42 -8.03 1.90
C ALA A 152 -6.35 -9.26 1.95
N VAL A 153 -7.66 -9.04 2.05
CA VAL A 153 -8.66 -10.12 2.05
C VAL A 153 -8.61 -10.91 0.75
N ALA A 154 -8.55 -10.22 -0.40
CA ALA A 154 -8.45 -10.85 -1.70
C ALA A 154 -7.16 -11.71 -1.82
N ALA A 155 -6.02 -11.16 -1.39
CA ALA A 155 -4.74 -11.85 -1.43
C ALA A 155 -4.73 -13.10 -0.52
N ILE A 156 -5.29 -13.02 0.69
CA ILE A 156 -5.46 -14.18 1.58
C ILE A 156 -6.36 -15.23 0.92
N GLY A 157 -7.51 -14.82 0.38
CA GLY A 157 -8.45 -15.73 -0.27
C GLY A 157 -7.80 -16.49 -1.44
N GLN A 158 -7.01 -15.78 -2.25
CA GLN A 158 -6.27 -16.38 -3.36
C GLN A 158 -5.17 -17.35 -2.89
N LEU A 159 -4.48 -17.04 -1.79
CA LEU A 159 -3.49 -17.93 -1.21
C LEU A 159 -4.12 -19.24 -0.71
N LEU A 160 -5.24 -19.12 0.01
CA LEU A 160 -6.01 -20.27 0.48
C LEU A 160 -6.50 -21.12 -0.69
N PHE A 161 -6.97 -20.49 -1.77
CA PHE A 161 -7.34 -21.19 -2.99
C PHE A 161 -6.18 -22.00 -3.57
N PHE A 162 -4.97 -21.43 -3.67
CA PHE A 162 -3.80 -22.16 -4.16
C PHE A 162 -3.44 -23.35 -3.26
N ILE A 163 -3.46 -23.17 -1.94
CA ILE A 163 -3.17 -24.24 -0.97
C ILE A 163 -4.20 -25.37 -1.08
N PHE A 164 -5.49 -25.05 -1.08
CA PHE A 164 -6.55 -26.06 -1.21
C PHE A 164 -6.49 -26.81 -2.53
N ARG A 165 -6.11 -26.12 -3.61
CA ARG A 165 -5.99 -26.76 -4.93
C ARG A 165 -4.87 -27.80 -4.98
N LEU A 166 -3.76 -27.57 -4.29
CA LEU A 166 -2.64 -28.52 -4.22
C LEU A 166 -2.92 -29.68 -3.26
N ASN A 167 -3.45 -29.40 -2.07
CA ASN A 167 -3.78 -30.44 -1.09
C ASN A 167 -4.88 -31.41 -1.57
N GLY A 168 -5.75 -31.00 -2.50
CA GLY A 168 -6.73 -31.90 -3.12
C GLY A 168 -6.18 -32.79 -4.24
N ARG A 169 -4.88 -32.76 -4.52
CA ARG A 169 -4.21 -33.60 -5.53
C ARG A 169 -3.35 -34.71 -4.93
N ASP A 170 -3.02 -34.60 -3.64
CA ASP A 170 -2.30 -35.63 -2.86
C ASP A 170 -3.31 -36.57 -2.17
#